data_AF-A0AAQ0U8Z5-F1
#
_entry.id   AF-A0AAQ0U8Z5-F1
#
_cell.length_a   1.000
_cell.length_b   1.000
_cell.length_c   1.000
_cell.angle_alpha   90.00
_cell.angle_beta   90.00
_cell.angle_gamma   90.00
#
_symmetry.space_group_name_H-M   'P 1'
#
loop_
_entity.id
_entity.type
_entity.pdbx_description
1 polymer ?
#
loop_
_entity_poly.entity_id
_entity_poly.type
_entity_poly.pdbx_seq_one_letter_code
_entity_poly.pdbx_strand_id
1 'polypeptide(L)'
;MDVDRAGTDELARRAVSAAQDLRASAEPIRHLRFGGAVSGRDYAEHGVALASALAVVNSRLVGRADFLEMLGRRLSSSTEAVVDVDRAGAQRLRGSGGSAS
;
A
#
# COMPACT_ATOMS: atom_id res chain seq x y z
N MET A 1 15.70 -19.13 -11.84
CA MET A 1 15.44 -18.28 -10.66
C MET A 1 14.01 -18.57 -10.30
N ASP A 2 13.74 -19.20 -9.15
CA ASP A 2 12.40 -19.66 -8.79
C ASP A 2 11.77 -18.60 -7.88
N VAL A 3 10.92 -17.75 -8.46
CA VAL A 3 10.17 -16.75 -7.70
C VAL A 3 8.97 -17.48 -7.11
N ASP A 4 8.92 -17.59 -5.78
CA ASP A 4 7.75 -18.14 -5.09
C ASP A 4 6.54 -17.23 -5.33
N ARG A 5 5.71 -17.64 -6.29
CA ARG A 5 4.49 -16.94 -6.68
C ARG A 5 3.55 -16.79 -5.50
N ALA A 6 3.35 -17.85 -4.73
CA ALA A 6 2.44 -17.82 -3.60
C ALA A 6 2.94 -16.83 -2.54
N GLY A 7 4.25 -16.81 -2.28
CA GLY A 7 4.88 -15.83 -1.41
C GLY A 7 4.74 -14.39 -1.91
N THR A 8 4.91 -14.16 -3.22
CA THR A 8 4.82 -12.81 -3.81
C THR A 8 3.38 -12.28 -3.83
N ASP A 9 2.41 -13.14 -4.15
CA ASP A 9 0.98 -12.80 -4.11
C ASP A 9 0.52 -12.53 -2.67
N GLU A 10 0.99 -13.32 -1.70
CA GLU A 10 0.71 -13.08 -0.28
C GLU A 10 1.32 -11.77 0.21
N LEU A 11 2.55 -11.45 -0.19
CA LEU A 11 3.18 -10.17 0.14
C LEU A 11 2.40 -8.99 -0.44
N ALA A 12 1.93 -9.10 -1.70
CA ALA A 12 1.09 -8.08 -2.32
C ALA A 12 -0.22 -7.87 -1.55
N ARG A 13 -0.91 -8.96 -1.17
CA ARG A 13 -2.13 -8.89 -0.34
C ARG A 13 -1.88 -8.22 1.01
N ARG A 14 -0.80 -8.58 1.70
CA ARG A 14 -0.43 -7.97 2.98
C ARG A 14 -0.11 -6.48 2.85
N ALA A 15 0.57 -6.07 1.79
CA ALA A 15 0.84 -4.67 1.53
C ALA A 15 -0.45 -3.85 1.33
N VAL A 16 -1.42 -4.38 0.56
CA VAL A 16 -2.72 -3.73 0.37
C VAL A 16 -3.53 -3.70 1.67
N SER A 17 -3.55 -4.79 2.44
CA SER A 17 -4.22 -4.83 3.74
C SER A 17 -3.65 -3.78 4.70
N ALA A 18 -2.33 -3.72 4.82
CA ALA A 18 -1.67 -2.74 5.68
C ALA A 18 -1.93 -1.29 5.23
N ALA A 19 -2.04 -1.04 3.92
CA ALA A 19 -2.45 0.27 3.41
C ALA A 19 -3.88 0.64 3.86
N GLN A 20 -4.82 -0.31 3.84
CA GLN A 20 -6.19 -0.10 4.30
C GLN A 20 -6.23 0.18 5.81
N ASP A 21 -5.48 -0.58 6.61
CA ASP A 21 -5.41 -0.38 8.07
C ASP A 21 -4.83 0.99 8.44
N LEU A 22 -3.82 1.45 7.69
CA LEU A 22 -3.24 2.79 7.88
C LEU A 22 -4.25 3.89 7.53
N ARG A 23 -5.05 3.73 6.47
CA ARG A 23 -6.12 4.68 6.12
C ARG A 23 -7.22 4.70 7.16
N ALA A 24 -7.64 3.52 7.64
CA ALA A 24 -8.62 3.41 8.72
C ALA A 24 -8.12 4.09 10.01
N SER A 25 -6.82 3.97 10.30
CA SER A 25 -6.18 4.65 11.44
C SER A 25 -6.06 6.17 11.25
N ALA A 26 -5.90 6.63 10.01
CA ALA A 26 -5.81 8.05 9.68
C ALA A 26 -7.18 8.75 9.69
N GLU A 27 -8.26 8.04 9.36
CA GLU A 27 -9.60 8.60 9.18
C GLU A 27 -10.12 9.39 10.40
N PRO A 28 -10.04 8.89 11.65
CA PRO A 28 -10.50 9.64 12.82
C PRO A 28 -9.82 10.99 12.98
N ILE A 29 -8.54 11.09 12.61
CA ILE A 29 -7.75 12.32 12.75
C ILE A 29 -8.33 13.46 11.89
N ARG A 30 -8.91 13.14 10.73
CA ARG A 30 -9.51 14.13 9.81
C ARG A 30 -10.78 14.78 10.37
N HIS A 31 -11.44 14.09 11.29
CA HIS A 31 -12.70 14.52 11.91
C HIS A 31 -12.50 15.24 13.25
N LEU A 32 -11.27 15.26 13.78
CA LEU A 32 -10.96 15.97 15.01
C LEU A 32 -11.05 17.49 14.78
N ARG A 33 -11.94 18.14 15.55
CA ARG A 33 -12.07 19.60 15.57
C ARG A 33 -11.53 20.13 16.89
N PHE A 34 -10.41 20.84 16.81
CA PHE A 34 -9.85 21.57 17.96
C PHE A 34 -10.46 22.97 17.97
N GLY A 35 -11.67 23.07 18.52
CA GLY A 35 -12.43 24.30 18.55
C GLY A 35 -13.52 24.22 19.61
N GLY A 36 -13.14 24.47 20.86
CA GLY A 36 -14.05 24.66 21.99
C GLY A 36 -13.83 26.03 22.59
N ALA A 37 -14.91 26.67 23.04
CA ALA A 37 -14.93 27.97 23.72
C ALA A 37 -14.29 27.91 25.12
N VAL A 38 -13.05 27.42 25.22
CA VAL A 38 -12.31 27.32 26.47
C VAL A 38 -11.43 28.56 26.57
N SER A 39 -11.75 29.42 27.53
CA SER A 39 -11.12 30.72 27.70
C SER A 39 -9.67 30.56 28.17
N GLY A 40 -8.72 30.86 27.30
CA GLY A 40 -7.30 30.98 27.63
C GLY A 40 -6.44 31.02 26.37
N ARG A 41 -5.58 32.04 26.24
CA ARG A 41 -4.64 32.18 25.11
C ARG A 41 -3.78 30.91 24.94
N ASP A 42 -3.30 30.36 26.06
CA ASP A 42 -2.48 29.15 26.07
C ASP A 42 -3.26 27.95 25.53
N TYR A 43 -4.54 27.80 25.86
CA TYR A 43 -5.37 26.69 25.35
C TYR A 43 -5.59 26.75 23.84
N ALA A 44 -5.77 27.96 23.29
CA ALA A 44 -5.87 28.17 21.86
C ALA A 44 -4.54 27.84 21.15
N GLU A 45 -3.41 28.29 21.69
CA GLU A 45 -2.08 28.01 21.14
C GLU A 45 -1.74 26.51 21.20
N HIS A 46 -2.03 25.83 22.32
CA HIS A 46 -1.84 24.38 22.45
C HIS A 46 -2.79 23.58 21.55
N GLY A 47 -4.03 24.05 21.36
CA GLY A 47 -5.00 23.45 20.44
C GLY A 47 -4.54 23.51 18.98
N VAL A 48 -3.96 24.64 18.56
CA VAL A 48 -3.37 24.82 17.23
C VAL A 48 -2.12 23.95 17.05
N ALA A 49 -1.26 23.87 18.06
CA ALA A 49 -0.07 23.01 18.02
C ALA A 49 -0.46 21.53 17.91
N LEU A 50 -1.47 21.09 18.66
CA LEU A 50 -1.99 19.72 18.59
C LEU A 50 -2.64 19.42 17.23
N ALA A 51 -3.46 20.33 16.70
CA ALA A 51 -4.05 20.19 15.37
C ALA A 51 -2.97 20.06 14.29
N SER A 52 -1.90 20.86 14.39
CA SER A 52 -0.77 20.81 13.46
C SER A 52 0.00 19.49 13.55
N ALA A 53 0.28 19.01 14.77
CA ALA A 53 0.93 17.73 14.98
C ALA A 53 0.10 16.56 14.41
N LEU A 54 -1.21 16.59 14.62
CA LEU A 54 -2.14 15.59 14.09
C LEU A 54 -2.25 15.64 12.57
N ALA A 55 -2.22 16.83 11.96
CA ALA A 55 -2.17 16.97 10.50
C ALA A 55 -0.90 16.32 9.92
N VAL A 56 0.26 16.51 10.57
CA VAL A 56 1.52 15.86 10.17
C VAL A 56 1.44 14.34 10.30
N VAL A 57 0.89 13.83 11.41
CA VAL A 57 0.69 12.39 11.62
C VAL A 57 -0.24 11.81 10.56
N ASN A 58 -1.37 12.47 10.29
CA ASN A 58 -2.31 12.05 9.25
C ASN A 58 -1.65 11.97 7.87
N SER A 59 -0.94 13.02 7.47
CA SER A 59 -0.20 13.05 6.20
C SER A 59 0.80 11.89 6.07
N ARG A 60 1.53 11.57 7.14
CA ARG A 60 2.48 10.44 7.16
C ARG A 60 1.79 9.08 7.05
N LEU A 61 0.66 8.90 7.73
CA LEU A 61 -0.13 7.66 7.65
C LEU A 61 -0.68 7.46 6.23
N VAL A 62 -1.26 8.50 5.64
CA VAL A 62 -1.76 8.48 4.26
C VAL A 62 -0.65 8.20 3.26
N GLY A 63 0.48 8.90 3.35
CA GLY A 63 1.62 8.69 2.44
C GLY A 63 2.20 7.28 2.53
N ARG A 64 2.24 6.68 3.73
CA ARG A 64 2.65 5.27 3.90
C ARG A 64 1.63 4.30 3.31
N ALA A 65 0.34 4.58 3.46
CA ALA A 65 -0.71 3.77 2.84
C ALA A 65 -0.61 3.80 1.31
N ASP A 66 -0.42 4.97 0.72
CA ASP A 66 -0.29 5.13 -0.74
C ASP A 66 0.94 4.39 -1.28
N PHE A 67 2.07 4.46 -0.55
CA PHE A 67 3.27 3.70 -0.87
C PHE A 67 3.02 2.18 -0.84
N LEU A 68 2.38 1.68 0.22
CA LEU A 68 2.10 0.24 0.36
C LEU A 68 1.10 -0.27 -0.68
N GLU A 69 0.10 0.53 -1.03
CA GLU A 69 -0.82 0.19 -2.11
C GLU A 69 -0.10 0.13 -3.47
N MET A 70 0.75 1.12 -3.76
CA MET A 70 1.57 1.11 -4.98
C MET A 70 2.52 -0.09 -5.02
N LEU A 71 3.15 -0.42 -3.90
CA LEU A 71 4.01 -1.58 -3.76
C LEU A 71 3.24 -2.89 -4.03
N GLY A 72 2.07 -3.04 -3.41
CA GLY A 72 1.21 -4.21 -3.62
C GLY A 72 0.84 -4.39 -5.09
N ARG A 73 0.39 -3.32 -5.75
CA ARG A 73 0.07 -3.34 -7.20
C ARG A 73 1.28 -3.71 -8.06
N ARG A 74 2.46 -3.17 -7.73
CA ARG A 74 3.69 -3.45 -8.47
C ARG A 74 4.15 -4.90 -8.29
N LEU A 75 4.02 -5.46 -7.10
CA LEU A 75 4.32 -6.87 -6.82
C LEU A 75 3.40 -7.77 -7.63
N SER A 76 2.09 -7.54 -7.62
CA SER A 76 1.14 -8.32 -8.42
C SER A 76 1.44 -8.25 -9.92
N SER A 77 1.70 -7.05 -10.45
CA SER A 77 2.05 -6.86 -11.86
C SER A 77 3.37 -7.55 -12.24
N SER A 78 4.36 -7.54 -11.35
CA SER A 78 5.63 -8.24 -11.57
C SER A 78 5.43 -9.76 -11.62
N THR A 79 4.59 -10.30 -10.73
CA THR A 79 4.26 -11.73 -10.73
C THR A 79 3.58 -12.15 -12.03
N GLU A 80 2.61 -11.37 -12.52
CA GLU A 80 1.93 -11.63 -13.79
C GLU A 80 2.91 -11.66 -14.97
N ALA A 81 3.83 -10.69 -15.04
CA ALA A 81 4.83 -10.64 -16.11
C ALA A 81 5.75 -11.87 -16.11
N VAL A 82 6.19 -12.35 -14.95
CA VAL A 82 7.02 -13.56 -14.83
C VAL A 82 6.26 -14.79 -15.33
N VAL A 83 4.98 -14.92 -14.93
CA VAL A 83 4.11 -16.04 -15.33
C VAL A 83 3.88 -16.06 -16.84
N ASP A 84 3.70 -14.90 -17.46
CA ASP A 84 3.50 -14.82 -18.90
C ASP A 84 4.76 -15.20 -19.67
N VAL A 85 5.94 -14.79 -19.19
CA VAL A 85 7.23 -15.23 -19.75
C VAL A 85 7.41 -16.74 -19.62
N ASP A 86 7.13 -17.32 -18.45
CA ASP A 86 7.22 -18.77 -18.22
C ASP A 86 6.25 -19.55 -19.11
N ARG A 87 5.00 -19.07 -19.22
CA ARG A 87 3.99 -19.67 -20.10
C ARG A 87 4.43 -19.61 -21.57
N ALA A 88 4.94 -18.47 -22.03
CA ALA A 88 5.44 -18.31 -23.39
C ALA A 88 6.66 -19.22 -23.66
N GLY A 89 7.58 -19.35 -22.70
CA GLY A 89 8.70 -20.29 -22.77
C GLY A 89 8.24 -21.74 -22.90
N ALA A 90 7.31 -22.17 -22.04
CA ALA A 90 6.76 -23.52 -22.07
C ALA A 90 5.95 -23.83 -23.34
N GLN A 91 5.30 -22.82 -23.94
CA GLN A 91 4.62 -22.97 -25.24
C GLN A 91 5.61 -23.14 -26.39
N ARG A 92 6.71 -22.37 -26.41
CA ARG A 92 7.77 -22.52 -27.42
C ARG A 92 8.42 -23.90 -27.38
N LEU A 93 8.75 -24.39 -26.18
CA LEU A 93 9.33 -25.73 -26.01
C LEU A 93 8.40 -26.83 -26.54
N ARG A 94 7.09 -26.72 -26.29
CA ARG A 94 6.09 -27.65 -26.84
C ARG A 94 5.95 -27.56 -28.36
N GLY A 95 5.97 -26.35 -28.92
CA GLY A 95 5.89 -26.14 -30.38
C GLY A 95 7.13 -26.64 -31.13
N SER A 96 8.33 -26.45 -30.56
CA SER A 96 9.58 -26.94 -31.14
C SER A 96 9.78 -28.45 -30.96
N GLY A 97 9.29 -29.05 -29.87
CA GLY A 97 9.31 -30.50 -29.66
C GLY A 97 8.29 -31.28 -30.50
N GLY A 98 7.22 -30.62 -30.97
CA GLY A 98 6.20 -31.21 -31.84
C GLY A 98 6.50 -31.17 -33.35
N SER A 99 7.58 -30.50 -33.78
CA SER A 99 8.01 -30.48 -35.19
C SER A 99 9.08 -31.53 -35.52
N ALA A 100 9.35 -32.47 -34.60
CA ALA A 100 10.27 -33.59 -34.81
C ALA A 100 9.54 -34.92 -34.66
N SER A 101 8.61 -35.22 -35.58
CA SER A 101 8.13 -36.58 -35.92
C SER A 101 7.29 -36.53 -37.19
#